data_AF-A0A7S1MUY3-F1
#
_entry.id   AF-A0A7S1MUY3-F1
#
_cell.length_a   1.000
_cell.length_b   1.000
_cell.length_c   1.000
_cell.angle_alpha   90.00
_cell.angle_beta   90.00
_cell.angle_gamma   90.00
#
_symmetry.space_group_name_H-M   'P 1'
#
loop_
_entity.id
_entity.type
_entity.pdbx_description
1 polymer ?
#
loop_
_entity_poly.entity_id
_entity_poly.type
_entity_poly.pdbx_seq_one_letter_code
_entity_poly.pdbx_strand_id
1 'polypeptide(L)'
;MFITSKGRRNMCFKDGSVISFDYPEDRWGNVFWGEMHHESVGVQTFEDAKNKIRCRLFFGNEGKKGLPTDYFEGVIERYDPSNPDAEGTQVFSNVEGSWVGFCDFDKVRYWDVRTCEKMGMSKPRVLLPSDSANRPDSIALARKDIPTAQAAKLELEGVQRYERKLREAVHGKNSTEH
;
A
#
# COMPACT_ATOMS: atom_id res chain seq x y z
N MET A 1 1.25 0.03 17.10
CA MET A 1 -0.12 0.00 16.55
C MET A 1 -0.04 -0.61 15.16
N PHE A 2 -0.88 -1.59 14.85
CA PHE A 2 -0.90 -2.21 13.52
C PHE A 2 -2.03 -1.62 12.69
N ILE A 3 -1.73 -1.34 11.42
CA ILE A 3 -2.69 -0.94 10.41
C ILE A 3 -2.72 -2.05 9.37
N THR A 4 -3.88 -2.67 9.21
CA THR A 4 -4.09 -3.74 8.23
C THR A 4 -4.76 -3.17 7.00
N SER A 5 -4.07 -3.26 5.86
CA SER A 5 -4.63 -2.93 4.56
C SER A 5 -5.35 -4.16 3.99
N LYS A 6 -6.50 -3.95 3.35
CA LYS A 6 -7.26 -5.01 2.68
C LYS A 6 -7.47 -4.66 1.22
N GLY A 7 -7.60 -5.69 0.39
CA GLY A 7 -7.83 -5.57 -1.04
C GLY A 7 -6.63 -6.09 -1.84
N ARG A 8 -6.78 -6.06 -3.16
CA ARG A 8 -5.79 -6.57 -4.12
C ARG A 8 -5.53 -5.51 -5.17
N ARG A 9 -4.27 -5.31 -5.52
CA ARG A 9 -3.82 -4.40 -6.58
C ARG A 9 -3.43 -5.19 -7.80
N ASN A 10 -3.72 -4.65 -8.97
CA ASN A 10 -3.34 -5.24 -10.25
C ASN A 10 -2.51 -4.25 -11.04
N MET A 11 -1.38 -4.71 -11.56
CA MET A 11 -0.54 -3.99 -12.50
C MET A 11 -0.64 -4.69 -13.86
N CYS A 12 -1.25 -4.00 -14.82
CA CYS A 12 -1.48 -4.51 -16.17
C CYS A 12 -0.45 -3.93 -17.14
N PHE A 13 0.19 -4.80 -17.90
CA PHE A 13 1.16 -4.45 -18.92
C PHE A 13 0.53 -4.48 -20.31
N LYS A 14 1.12 -3.76 -21.26
CA LYS A 14 0.58 -3.64 -22.64
C LYS A 14 0.57 -4.96 -23.41
N ASP A 15 1.41 -5.91 -23.01
CA ASP A 15 1.47 -7.27 -23.55
C ASP A 15 0.35 -8.19 -22.99
N GLY A 16 -0.51 -7.65 -22.12
CA GLY A 16 -1.58 -8.40 -21.46
C GLY A 16 -1.13 -9.16 -20.21
N SER A 17 0.13 -9.05 -19.80
CA SER A 17 0.60 -9.60 -18.54
C SER A 17 -0.03 -8.83 -17.37
N VAL A 18 -0.41 -9.54 -16.30
CA VAL A 18 -1.01 -8.95 -15.11
C VAL A 18 -0.31 -9.48 -13.88
N ILE A 19 0.24 -8.57 -13.08
CA ILE A 19 0.80 -8.90 -11.77
C ILE A 19 -0.20 -8.41 -10.72
N SER A 20 -0.68 -9.34 -9.91
CA SER A 20 -1.63 -9.06 -8.83
C SER A 20 -0.94 -9.17 -7.49
N PHE A 21 -1.14 -8.21 -6.58
CA PHE A 21 -0.40 -8.16 -5.33
C PHE A 21 -1.21 -7.60 -4.17
N ASP A 22 -0.90 -8.08 -2.98
CA ASP A 22 -1.51 -7.67 -1.71
C ASP A 22 -0.69 -6.55 -1.03
N TYR A 23 -0.87 -6.40 0.27
CA TYR A 23 -0.21 -5.40 1.10
C TYR A 23 0.52 -6.10 2.24
N PRO A 24 1.73 -5.64 2.61
CA PRO A 24 2.30 -5.99 3.91
C PRO A 24 1.47 -5.31 5.02
N GLU A 25 1.76 -5.67 6.27
CA GLU A 25 1.21 -4.96 7.42
C GLU A 25 2.06 -3.73 7.74
N ASP A 26 1.42 -2.65 8.20
CA ASP A 26 2.12 -1.46 8.64
C ASP A 26 2.08 -1.35 10.17
N ARG A 27 3.26 -1.25 10.78
CA ARG A 27 3.44 -1.08 12.22
C ARG A 27 3.91 0.34 12.51
N TRP A 28 3.15 1.03 13.35
CA TRP A 28 3.51 2.33 13.91
C TRP A 28 3.98 2.14 15.35
N GLY A 29 5.27 2.38 15.58
CA GLY A 29 5.90 2.33 16.89
C GLY A 29 5.87 3.69 17.59
N ASN A 30 6.11 3.72 18.90
CA ASN A 30 6.27 4.95 19.70
C ASN A 30 5.12 5.96 19.60
N VAL A 31 3.89 5.49 19.35
CA VAL A 31 2.69 6.35 19.17
C VAL A 31 2.42 7.23 20.39
N PHE A 32 2.73 6.75 21.60
CA PHE A 32 2.50 7.49 22.85
C PHE A 32 3.75 8.18 23.40
N TRP A 33 4.94 7.58 23.19
CA TRP A 33 6.18 8.02 23.83
C TRP A 33 7.36 7.84 22.89
N GLY A 34 8.18 8.89 22.77
CA GLY A 34 9.36 8.90 21.90
C GLY A 34 9.05 9.34 20.47
N GLU A 35 10.00 9.10 19.58
CA GLU A 35 9.85 9.41 18.16
C GLU A 35 9.06 8.30 17.46
N MET A 36 7.92 8.69 16.91
CA MET A 36 7.05 7.80 16.14
C MET A 36 7.78 7.34 14.88
N HIS A 37 7.76 6.04 14.63
CA HIS A 37 8.34 5.43 13.45
C HIS A 37 7.35 4.47 12.80
N HIS A 38 7.52 4.28 11.50
CA HIS A 38 6.73 3.38 10.67
C HIS A 38 7.62 2.28 10.12
N GLU A 39 7.10 1.05 10.15
CA GLU A 39 7.74 -0.13 9.60
C GLU A 39 6.70 -0.93 8.82
N SER A 40 7.05 -1.41 7.63
CA SER A 40 6.32 -2.51 6.99
C SER A 40 6.81 -3.84 7.56
N VAL A 41 5.90 -4.76 7.85
CA VAL A 41 6.17 -6.08 8.42
C VAL A 41 5.28 -7.14 7.77
N GLY A 42 5.62 -8.42 7.99
CA GLY A 42 4.84 -9.55 7.46
C GLY A 42 5.25 -9.91 6.04
N VAL A 43 4.30 -10.40 5.23
CA VAL A 43 4.58 -10.89 3.87
C VAL A 43 3.77 -10.09 2.86
N GLN A 44 4.41 -9.74 1.74
CA GLN A 44 3.74 -9.25 0.55
C GLN A 44 3.95 -10.23 -0.60
N THR A 45 2.87 -10.59 -1.28
CA THR A 45 2.88 -11.54 -2.40
C THR A 45 2.52 -10.84 -3.70
N PHE A 46 3.35 -11.04 -4.72
CA PHE A 46 3.11 -10.64 -6.10
C PHE A 46 2.90 -11.90 -6.93
N GLU A 47 1.82 -11.95 -7.70
CA GLU A 47 1.42 -13.15 -8.45
C GLU A 47 1.22 -12.85 -9.93
N ASP A 48 1.86 -13.64 -10.77
CA ASP A 48 1.51 -13.87 -12.16
C ASP A 48 0.89 -15.26 -12.27
N ALA A 49 -0.44 -15.31 -12.14
CA ALA A 49 -1.20 -16.56 -12.15
C ALA A 49 -1.13 -17.29 -13.51
N LYS A 50 -0.98 -16.54 -14.62
CA LYS A 50 -0.92 -17.12 -15.97
C LYS A 50 0.36 -17.94 -16.15
N ASN A 51 1.48 -17.40 -15.69
CA ASN A 51 2.78 -18.07 -15.79
C ASN A 51 3.11 -18.93 -14.58
N LYS A 52 2.24 -18.93 -13.55
CA LYS A 52 2.42 -19.63 -12.27
C LYS A 52 3.72 -19.21 -11.56
N ILE A 53 4.02 -17.91 -11.61
CA ILE A 53 5.18 -17.31 -10.95
C ILE A 53 4.68 -16.40 -9.84
N ARG A 54 5.33 -16.44 -8.68
CA ARG A 54 5.09 -15.48 -7.61
C ARG A 54 6.40 -14.93 -7.07
N CYS A 55 6.32 -13.75 -6.47
CA CYS A 55 7.34 -13.22 -5.59
C CYS A 55 6.75 -13.08 -4.17
N ARG A 56 7.43 -13.60 -3.15
CA ARG A 56 7.10 -13.34 -1.74
C ARG A 56 8.20 -12.50 -1.14
N LEU A 57 7.85 -11.32 -0.64
CA LEU A 57 8.72 -10.44 0.14
C LEU A 57 8.35 -10.55 1.62
N PHE A 58 9.35 -10.82 2.45
CA PHE A 58 9.27 -10.91 3.90
C PHE A 58 9.87 -9.64 4.50
N PHE A 59 9.02 -8.87 5.17
CA PHE A 59 9.38 -7.60 5.79
C PHE A 59 9.58 -7.75 7.29
N GLY A 60 10.54 -6.98 7.80
CA GLY A 60 10.92 -6.97 9.21
C GLY A 60 12.03 -7.98 9.53
N ASN A 61 12.58 -7.86 10.74
CA ASN A 61 13.77 -8.59 11.17
C ASN A 61 13.50 -9.54 12.33
N GLU A 62 12.32 -10.16 12.38
CA GLU A 62 12.02 -11.10 13.46
C GLU A 62 13.06 -12.22 13.49
N GLY A 63 13.75 -12.36 14.63
CA GLY A 63 14.81 -13.34 14.83
C GLY A 63 16.18 -12.98 14.22
N LYS A 64 16.32 -11.86 13.52
CA LYS A 64 17.60 -11.43 12.90
C LYS A 64 18.17 -10.19 13.59
N LYS A 65 19.43 -10.27 14.03
CA LYS A 65 20.14 -9.14 14.67
C LYS A 65 21.02 -8.42 13.66
N GLY A 66 21.15 -7.10 13.82
CA GLY A 66 22.07 -6.27 13.04
C GLY A 66 21.55 -5.82 11.68
N LEU A 67 20.29 -6.14 11.33
CA LEU A 67 19.66 -5.66 10.11
C LEU A 67 18.85 -4.37 10.38
N PRO A 68 18.88 -3.39 9.45
CA PRO A 68 18.01 -2.21 9.48
C PRO A 68 16.53 -2.58 9.45
N THR A 69 15.67 -1.86 10.17
CA THR A 69 14.23 -2.18 10.31
C THR A 69 13.44 -2.10 9.00
N ASP A 70 13.99 -1.43 8.00
CA ASP A 70 13.47 -1.27 6.65
C ASP A 70 13.92 -2.38 5.68
N TYR A 71 14.68 -3.35 6.17
CA TYR A 71 15.19 -4.46 5.36
C TYR A 71 14.09 -5.48 5.02
N PHE A 72 14.21 -6.08 3.84
CA PHE A 72 13.37 -7.18 3.39
C PHE A 72 14.17 -8.22 2.61
N GLU A 73 13.67 -9.45 2.60
CA GLU A 73 14.16 -10.54 1.77
C GLU A 73 12.99 -11.15 1.01
N GLY A 74 13.27 -11.89 -0.05
CA GLY A 74 12.23 -12.54 -0.80
C GLY A 74 12.74 -13.53 -1.83
N VAL A 75 11.79 -14.19 -2.47
CA VAL A 75 12.06 -15.20 -3.49
C VAL A 75 11.07 -15.04 -4.63
N ILE A 76 11.59 -15.09 -5.86
CA ILE A 76 10.79 -15.29 -7.06
C ILE A 76 10.82 -16.78 -7.38
N GLU A 77 9.67 -17.40 -7.46
CA GLU A 77 9.54 -18.85 -7.61
C GLU A 77 8.31 -19.23 -8.42
N ARG A 78 8.37 -20.43 -9.02
CA ARG A 78 7.19 -21.10 -9.57
C ARG A 78 6.35 -21.63 -8.44
N TYR A 79 5.04 -21.38 -8.47
CA TYR A 79 4.11 -21.84 -7.43
C TYR A 79 2.93 -22.61 -8.02
N ASP A 80 2.23 -23.34 -7.15
CA ASP A 80 0.97 -23.99 -7.52
C ASP A 80 -0.21 -23.13 -7.03
N PRO A 81 -1.04 -22.58 -7.93
CA PRO A 81 -2.22 -21.82 -7.54
C PRO A 81 -3.24 -22.62 -6.72
N SER A 82 -3.22 -23.96 -6.78
CA SER A 82 -4.09 -24.82 -5.96
C SER A 82 -3.62 -24.95 -4.51
N ASN A 83 -2.35 -24.63 -4.24
CA ASN A 83 -1.77 -24.59 -2.90
C ASN A 83 -0.87 -23.35 -2.76
N PRO A 84 -1.48 -22.15 -2.67
CA PRO A 84 -0.76 -20.88 -2.74
C PRO A 84 0.14 -20.59 -1.54
N ASP A 85 0.01 -21.35 -0.45
CA ASP A 85 0.83 -21.17 0.76
C ASP A 85 2.06 -22.10 0.80
N ALA A 86 2.04 -23.21 0.03
CA ALA A 86 3.18 -24.12 -0.06
C ALA A 86 4.40 -23.46 -0.70
N GLU A 87 5.60 -23.93 -0.39
CA GLU A 87 6.85 -23.48 -1.03
C GLU A 87 6.83 -23.68 -2.55
N GLY A 88 7.58 -22.84 -3.27
CA GLY A 88 7.63 -22.92 -4.71
C GLY A 88 8.35 -24.18 -5.20
N THR A 89 7.97 -24.66 -6.39
CA THR A 89 8.56 -25.85 -6.99
C THR A 89 9.90 -25.57 -7.67
N GLN A 90 10.17 -24.31 -8.00
CA GLN A 90 11.40 -23.88 -8.69
C GLN A 90 11.69 -22.43 -8.33
N VAL A 91 12.87 -22.17 -7.77
CA VAL A 91 13.35 -20.81 -7.49
C VAL A 91 13.98 -20.21 -8.74
N PHE A 92 13.60 -18.98 -9.08
CA PHE A 92 14.15 -18.21 -10.19
C PHE A 92 15.18 -17.17 -9.73
N SER A 93 14.93 -16.51 -8.61
CA SER A 93 15.81 -15.45 -8.10
C SER A 93 15.57 -15.19 -6.61
N ASN A 94 16.61 -14.82 -5.89
CA ASN A 94 16.50 -14.28 -4.53
C ASN A 94 16.46 -12.76 -4.58
N VAL A 95 15.62 -12.17 -3.75
CA VAL A 95 15.43 -10.72 -3.65
C VAL A 95 15.87 -10.28 -2.26
N GLU A 96 16.63 -9.20 -2.17
CA GLU A 96 16.95 -8.56 -0.90
C GLU A 96 17.02 -7.05 -1.06
N GLY A 97 16.74 -6.29 0.01
CA GLY A 97 16.72 -4.85 -0.12
C GLY A 97 16.31 -4.09 1.12
N SER A 98 16.14 -2.79 0.92
CA SER A 98 15.56 -1.84 1.88
C SER A 98 14.45 -1.09 1.16
N TRP A 99 13.24 -1.07 1.74
CA TRP A 99 12.09 -0.47 1.06
C TRP A 99 12.14 1.06 0.97
N VAL A 100 13.12 1.70 1.62
CA VAL A 100 13.46 3.12 1.44
C VAL A 100 14.78 3.34 0.69
N GLY A 101 15.49 2.28 0.29
CA GLY A 101 16.88 2.34 -0.10
C GLY A 101 17.20 1.70 -1.44
N PHE A 102 17.10 0.37 -1.52
CA PHE A 102 17.57 -0.39 -2.68
C PHE A 102 16.86 -1.73 -2.84
N CYS A 103 17.00 -2.35 -4.01
CA CYS A 103 16.54 -3.70 -4.30
C CYS A 103 17.54 -4.43 -5.19
N ASP A 104 17.99 -5.58 -4.69
CA ASP A 104 18.96 -6.47 -5.32
C ASP A 104 18.27 -7.79 -5.71
N PHE A 105 18.63 -8.32 -6.87
CA PHE A 105 18.23 -9.65 -7.33
C PHE A 105 19.49 -10.46 -7.56
N ASP A 106 19.60 -11.60 -6.88
CA ASP A 106 20.78 -12.46 -6.92
C ASP A 106 22.09 -11.67 -6.70
N LYS A 107 22.07 -10.76 -5.72
CA LYS A 107 23.19 -9.86 -5.34
C LYS A 107 23.58 -8.82 -6.40
N VAL A 108 22.75 -8.63 -7.43
CA VAL A 108 22.93 -7.58 -8.44
C VAL A 108 21.99 -6.42 -8.13
N ARG A 109 22.52 -5.19 -8.12
CA ARG A 109 21.75 -3.95 -7.88
C ARG A 109 20.86 -3.62 -9.06
N TYR A 110 19.54 -3.76 -8.90
CA TYR A 110 18.56 -3.37 -9.92
C TYR A 110 17.94 -2.01 -9.66
N TRP A 111 17.76 -1.64 -8.39
CA TRP A 111 17.17 -0.36 -8.01
C TRP A 111 17.87 0.26 -6.81
N ASP A 112 18.10 1.57 -6.86
CA ASP A 112 18.66 2.37 -5.76
C ASP A 112 18.04 3.76 -5.75
N VAL A 113 17.49 4.16 -4.61
CA VAL A 113 16.86 5.48 -4.43
C VAL A 113 17.83 6.65 -4.69
N ARG A 114 19.15 6.41 -4.53
CA ARG A 114 20.18 7.45 -4.67
C ARG A 114 20.54 7.72 -6.13
N THR A 115 20.31 6.75 -7.02
CA THR A 115 20.65 6.87 -8.44
C THR A 115 19.42 7.01 -9.34
N CYS A 116 18.23 6.67 -8.83
CA CYS A 116 16.98 6.79 -9.57
C CYS A 116 16.55 8.24 -9.75
N GLU A 117 16.09 8.59 -10.97
CA GLU A 117 15.46 9.87 -11.24
C GLU A 117 14.13 9.97 -10.50
N LYS A 118 13.99 10.99 -9.65
CA LYS A 118 12.76 11.23 -8.90
C LYS A 118 11.73 11.82 -9.84
N MET A 119 10.71 11.05 -10.19
CA MET A 119 9.57 11.59 -10.91
C MET A 119 8.82 12.61 -10.04
N GLY A 120 8.60 13.80 -10.59
CA GLY A 120 7.74 14.80 -9.96
C GLY A 120 6.28 14.33 -9.96
N MET A 121 5.51 14.75 -8.95
CA MET A 121 4.07 14.52 -8.95
C MET A 121 3.45 15.25 -10.15
N SER A 122 2.73 14.52 -11.00
CA SER A 122 1.91 15.14 -12.04
C SER A 122 0.66 15.74 -11.41
N LYS A 123 0.44 17.04 -11.64
CA LYS A 123 -0.82 17.69 -11.27
C LYS A 123 -1.74 17.72 -12.48
N PRO A 124 -3.00 17.27 -12.37
CA PRO A 124 -3.97 17.47 -13.43
C PRO A 124 -4.09 18.97 -13.75
N ARG A 125 -4.24 19.32 -15.02
CA ARG A 125 -4.45 20.72 -15.42
C ARG A 125 -5.80 21.27 -14.93
N VAL A 126 -6.80 20.39 -14.84
CA VAL A 126 -8.15 20.70 -14.40
C VAL A 126 -8.54 19.66 -13.35
N LEU A 127 -8.93 20.13 -12.17
CA LEU A 127 -9.41 19.28 -11.08
C LEU A 127 -10.92 19.16 -11.16
N LEU A 128 -11.44 17.94 -10.93
CA LEU A 128 -12.87 17.75 -10.77
C LEU A 128 -13.36 18.43 -9.49
N PRO A 129 -14.63 18.87 -9.42
CA PRO A 129 -15.17 19.44 -8.18
C PRO A 129 -15.06 18.47 -6.98
N SER A 130 -15.14 17.17 -7.22
CA SER A 130 -14.98 16.11 -6.22
C SER A 130 -13.53 15.75 -5.88
N ASP A 131 -12.55 16.39 -6.51
CA ASP A 131 -11.14 16.12 -6.26
C ASP A 131 -10.77 16.46 -4.80
N SER A 132 -9.93 15.63 -4.19
CA SER A 132 -9.55 15.79 -2.79
C SER A 132 -8.75 17.07 -2.53
N ALA A 133 -8.06 17.61 -3.54
CA ALA A 133 -7.34 18.87 -3.44
C ALA A 133 -8.28 20.08 -3.27
N ASN A 134 -9.55 19.95 -3.63
CA ASN A 134 -10.57 20.98 -3.45
C ASN A 134 -11.24 20.93 -2.07
N ARG A 135 -10.85 19.98 -1.21
CA ARG A 135 -11.45 19.84 0.12
C ARG A 135 -11.11 21.04 1.02
N PRO A 136 -12.12 21.74 1.57
CA PRO A 136 -11.91 22.97 2.33
C PRO A 136 -11.14 22.74 3.64
N ASP A 137 -11.36 21.60 4.30
CA ASP A 137 -10.63 21.20 5.50
C ASP A 137 -9.14 20.98 5.22
N SER A 138 -8.80 20.31 4.10
CA SER A 138 -7.40 20.14 3.67
C SER A 138 -6.72 21.46 3.29
N ILE A 139 -7.43 22.37 2.62
CA ILE A 139 -6.90 23.70 2.25
C ILE A 139 -6.62 24.55 3.49
N ALA A 140 -7.53 24.58 4.46
CA ALA A 140 -7.35 25.32 5.71
C ALA A 140 -6.21 24.73 6.55
N LEU A 141 -6.11 23.40 6.63
CA LEU A 141 -5.02 22.71 7.34
C LEU A 141 -3.66 23.02 6.72
N ALA A 142 -3.56 23.07 5.39
CA ALA A 142 -2.32 23.44 4.69
C ALA A 142 -1.85 24.88 5.04
N ARG A 143 -2.79 25.76 5.40
CA ARG A 143 -2.52 27.14 5.89
C ARG A 143 -2.28 27.20 7.41
N LYS A 144 -2.29 26.05 8.10
CA LYS A 144 -2.20 25.92 9.57
C LYS A 144 -3.35 26.60 10.33
N ASP A 145 -4.47 26.85 9.67
CA ASP A 145 -5.68 27.38 10.29
C ASP A 145 -6.51 26.21 10.85
N ILE A 146 -6.12 25.75 12.03
CA ILE A 146 -6.71 24.58 12.70
C ILE A 146 -8.21 24.78 13.02
N PRO A 147 -8.65 25.93 13.57
CA PRO A 147 -10.07 26.16 13.84
C PRO A 147 -10.93 26.03 12.57
N THR A 148 -10.52 26.67 11.47
CA THR A 148 -11.27 26.61 10.21
C THR A 148 -11.24 25.20 9.62
N ALA A 149 -10.10 24.51 9.67
CA ALA A 149 -9.99 23.13 9.19
C ALA A 149 -10.94 22.20 9.94
N GLN A 150 -11.02 22.35 11.27
CA GLN A 150 -11.91 21.55 12.10
C GLN A 150 -13.40 21.84 11.82
N ALA A 151 -13.77 23.12 11.65
CA ALA A 151 -15.13 23.51 11.31
C ALA A 151 -15.57 22.94 9.95
N ALA A 152 -14.73 23.09 8.92
CA ALA A 152 -15.00 22.56 7.58
C ALA A 152 -15.10 21.02 7.56
N LYS A 153 -14.28 20.34 8.37
CA LYS A 153 -14.36 18.87 8.53
C LYS A 153 -15.71 18.44 9.09
N LEU A 154 -16.19 19.10 10.15
CA LEU A 154 -17.47 18.76 10.79
C LEU A 154 -18.65 18.99 9.84
N GLU A 155 -18.63 20.08 9.07
CA GLU A 155 -19.63 20.37 8.04
C GLU A 155 -19.66 19.26 6.98
N LEU A 156 -18.49 18.91 6.42
CA LEU A 156 -18.36 17.89 5.38
C LEU A 156 -18.80 16.50 5.87
N GLU A 157 -18.43 16.11 7.09
CA GLU A 157 -18.94 14.88 7.71
C GLU A 157 -20.45 14.92 7.92
N GLY A 158 -21.01 16.09 8.27
CA GLY A 158 -22.45 16.30 8.40
C GLY A 158 -23.20 16.03 7.10
N VAL A 159 -22.72 16.60 5.99
CA VAL A 159 -23.25 16.36 4.63
C VAL A 159 -23.17 14.88 4.27
N GLN A 160 -22.01 14.23 4.48
CA GLN A 160 -21.83 12.81 4.19
C GLN A 160 -22.78 11.91 5.00
N ARG A 161 -22.99 12.21 6.29
CA ARG A 161 -23.93 11.48 7.14
C ARG A 161 -25.38 11.67 6.69
N TYR A 162 -25.75 12.88 6.28
CA TYR A 162 -27.07 13.18 5.76
C TYR A 162 -27.33 12.45 4.44
N GLU A 163 -26.39 12.52 3.48
CA GLU A 163 -26.49 11.79 2.22
C GLU A 163 -26.58 10.28 2.43
N ARG A 164 -25.79 9.71 3.35
CA ARG A 164 -25.88 8.30 3.69
C ARG A 164 -27.29 7.93 4.16
N LYS A 165 -27.90 8.73 5.04
CA LYS A 165 -29.28 8.51 5.50
C LYS A 165 -30.28 8.54 4.35
N LEU A 166 -30.12 9.48 3.40
CA LEU A 166 -30.98 9.53 2.21
C LEU A 166 -30.83 8.27 1.34
N ARG A 167 -29.59 7.82 1.10
CA ARG A 167 -29.33 6.59 0.32
C ARG A 167 -29.91 5.36 1.00
N GLU A 168 -29.78 5.26 2.32
CA GLU A 168 -30.36 4.18 3.13
C GLU A 168 -31.90 4.21 3.11
N ALA A 169 -32.52 5.39 3.09
CA ALA A 169 -33.98 5.52 3.03
C ALA A 169 -34.57 5.11 1.67
N VAL A 170 -33.83 5.36 0.57
CA VAL A 170 -34.27 5.03 -0.80
C VAL A 170 -33.93 3.60 -1.20
N HIS A 171 -32.74 3.10 -0.82
CA HIS A 171 -32.23 1.77 -1.22
C HIS A 171 -32.24 0.74 -0.08
N GLY A 172 -33.07 0.95 0.95
CA GLY A 172 -33.05 0.22 2.23
C GLY A 172 -32.54 -1.22 2.18
N LYS A 173 -31.45 -1.50 2.94
CA LYS A 173 -30.94 -2.80 3.43
C LYS A 173 -31.08 -4.06 2.56
N ASN A 174 -31.26 -3.97 1.25
CA ASN A 174 -31.37 -5.13 0.34
C ASN A 174 -30.15 -5.22 -0.58
N SER A 175 -28.97 -5.39 0.00
CA SER A 175 -27.78 -5.85 -0.73
C SER A 175 -26.94 -6.79 0.14
N THR A 176 -27.62 -7.74 0.79
CA THR A 176 -27.05 -9.06 1.06
C THR A 176 -27.52 -9.96 -0.07
N GLU A 177 -26.60 -10.68 -0.70
CA GLU A 177 -26.76 -11.60 -1.83
C GLU A 177 -26.65 -10.95 -3.22
N HIS A 178 -25.43 -10.91 -3.75
CA HIS A 178 -25.05 -11.61 -4.99
C HIS A 178 -23.52 -11.79 -5.04
#